data_AF-A0A7M5XFU4-F1
#
_entry.id   AF-A0A7M5XFU4-F1
#
_cell.length_a   1.000
_cell.length_b   1.000
_cell.length_c   1.000
_cell.angle_alpha   90.00
_cell.angle_beta   90.00
_cell.angle_gamma   90.00
#
_symmetry.space_group_name_H-M   'P 1'
#
loop_
_entity.id
_entity.type
_entity.pdbx_description
1 polymer ?
#
loop_
_entity_poly.entity_id
_entity_poly.type
_entity_poly.pdbx_seq_one_letter_code
_entity_poly.pdbx_strand_id
1 'polypeptide(L)'
;MKGKYEPDRYVMLGNHVDAWVNGAVDATSGTTVMMEIARALGEKHKTGWRPRRSIMLCGWDGEESGLIGSVEHVEEYYSQLKDKAIAYINIDSAVAVFL
;
A
#
# COMPACT_ATOMS: atom_id res chain seq x y z
N MET A 1 8.06 2.39 -6.19
CA MET A 1 8.53 2.93 -7.49
C MET A 1 8.89 4.42 -7.35
N LYS A 2 10.09 4.84 -7.76
CA LYS A 2 10.50 6.26 -7.68
C LYS A 2 9.80 7.14 -8.71
N GLY A 3 9.35 8.33 -8.30
CA GLY A 3 8.80 9.38 -9.17
C GLY A 3 9.84 9.99 -10.11
N LYS A 4 9.38 10.59 -11.21
CA LYS A 4 10.23 11.24 -12.22
C LYS A 4 10.65 12.66 -11.84
N TYR A 5 9.74 13.44 -11.25
CA TYR A 5 9.96 14.87 -11.00
C TYR A 5 10.03 15.21 -9.51
N GLU A 6 9.26 14.50 -8.68
CA GLU A 6 9.21 14.66 -7.22
C GLU A 6 9.47 13.29 -6.55
N PRO A 7 10.69 12.73 -6.65
CA PRO A 7 10.99 11.38 -6.17
C PRO A 7 10.95 11.24 -4.64
N ASP A 8 10.99 12.36 -3.92
CA ASP A 8 10.93 12.46 -2.47
C ASP A 8 9.50 12.72 -1.94
N ARG A 9 8.48 12.69 -2.80
CA ARG A 9 7.06 12.75 -2.41
C ARG A 9 6.38 11.41 -2.63
N TYR A 10 5.66 10.92 -1.62
CA TYR A 10 5.11 9.56 -1.60
C TYR A 10 3.59 9.58 -1.69
N VAL A 11 3.02 8.85 -2.65
CA VAL A 11 1.64 8.37 -2.59
C VAL A 11 1.71 6.91 -2.17
N MET A 12 1.13 6.60 -1.02
CA MET A 12 1.17 5.28 -0.41
C MET A 12 -0.14 4.55 -0.69
N LEU A 13 -0.04 3.29 -1.11
CA LEU A 13 -1.15 2.35 -1.19
C LEU A 13 -0.84 1.22 -0.22
N GLY A 14 -1.67 1.06 0.80
CA GLY A 14 -1.45 0.10 1.87
C GLY A 14 -2.59 -0.91 1.99
N ASN A 15 -2.22 -2.10 2.44
CA ASN A 15 -3.10 -3.21 2.75
C ASN A 15 -2.38 -4.12 3.75
N HIS A 16 -3.08 -4.72 4.70
CA HIS A 16 -2.48 -5.71 5.58
C HIS A 16 -2.45 -7.10 4.95
N VAL A 17 -1.51 -7.95 5.36
CA VAL A 17 -1.30 -9.26 4.75
C VAL A 17 -1.52 -10.40 5.72
N ASP A 18 -1.59 -10.12 7.02
CA ASP A 18 -2.02 -11.07 8.03
C ASP A 18 -3.54 -11.29 7.97
N ALA A 19 -3.99 -12.37 8.61
CA ALA A 19 -5.40 -12.70 8.72
C ALA A 19 -5.62 -13.61 9.92
N TRP A 20 -6.82 -13.56 10.53
CA TRP A 20 -7.18 -14.50 11.60
C TRP A 20 -7.16 -15.97 11.19
N VAL A 21 -7.60 -16.27 9.96
CA VAL A 21 -7.68 -17.64 9.41
C VAL A 21 -7.24 -17.62 7.94
N ASN A 22 -8.16 -17.86 7.00
CA ASN A 22 -7.83 -17.86 5.56
C ASN A 22 -7.86 -16.45 4.97
N GLY A 23 -8.59 -15.53 5.59
CA GLY A 23 -8.65 -14.13 5.23
C GLY A 23 -9.03 -13.81 3.78
N ALA A 24 -9.96 -14.56 3.17
CA ALA A 24 -10.24 -14.45 1.74
C ALA A 24 -10.73 -13.04 1.33
N VAL A 25 -11.55 -12.40 2.17
CA VAL A 25 -11.96 -11.01 1.99
C VAL A 25 -10.96 -10.11 2.71
N ASP A 26 -10.91 -10.25 4.02
CA ASP A 26 -10.03 -9.52 4.93
C ASP A 26 -8.82 -10.41 5.29
N ALA A 27 -7.61 -10.21 4.77
CA ALA A 27 -7.14 -9.11 3.90
C ALA A 27 -6.83 -9.50 2.44
N THR A 28 -7.00 -10.78 2.10
CA THR A 28 -6.43 -11.35 0.86
C THR A 28 -7.03 -10.73 -0.39
N SER A 29 -8.28 -10.27 -0.34
CA SER A 29 -8.90 -9.56 -1.46
C SER A 29 -8.15 -8.26 -1.76
N GLY A 30 -7.80 -7.49 -0.73
CA GLY A 30 -6.96 -6.31 -0.82
C GLY A 30 -5.57 -6.58 -1.34
N THR A 31 -4.91 -7.59 -0.76
CA THR A 31 -3.59 -8.05 -1.21
C THR A 31 -3.59 -8.38 -2.71
N THR A 32 -4.62 -9.09 -3.17
CA THR A 32 -4.76 -9.48 -4.58
C THR A 32 -4.90 -8.26 -5.49
N VAL A 33 -5.73 -7.28 -5.11
CA VAL A 33 -5.86 -6.04 -5.88
C VAL A 33 -4.58 -5.22 -5.86
N MET A 34 -3.90 -5.11 -4.71
CA MET A 34 -2.62 -4.40 -4.60
C MET A 34 -1.55 -5.04 -5.50
N MET A 35 -1.48 -6.37 -5.57
CA MET A 35 -0.55 -7.09 -6.45
C MET A 35 -0.87 -6.87 -7.93
N GLU A 36 -2.15 -6.81 -8.29
CA GLU A 36 -2.56 -6.50 -9.67
C GLU A 36 -2.23 -5.06 -10.07
N ILE A 37 -2.41 -4.10 -9.15
CA ILE A 37 -1.95 -2.71 -9.32
C ILE A 37 -0.43 -2.67 -9.52
N ALA A 38 0.33 -3.42 -8.70
CA ALA A 38 1.78 -3.52 -8.83
C ALA A 38 2.19 -4.04 -10.22
N ARG A 39 1.51 -5.09 -10.71
CA ARG A 39 1.70 -5.66 -12.04
C ARG A 39 1.42 -4.63 -13.13
N ALA A 40 0.28 -3.94 -13.08
CA ALA A 40 -0.10 -2.94 -14.07
C ALA A 40 0.87 -1.73 -14.09
N LEU A 41 1.30 -1.25 -12.92
CA LEU A 41 2.33 -0.22 -12.80
C LEU A 41 3.67 -0.70 -13.37
N GLY A 42 4.04 -1.96 -13.14
CA GLY A 42 5.22 -2.60 -13.70
C GLY A 42 5.19 -2.65 -15.24
N GLU A 43 4.08 -3.08 -15.83
CA GLU A 43 3.90 -3.05 -17.29
C GLU A 43 3.99 -1.64 -17.84
N LYS A 44 3.35 -0.66 -17.17
CA LYS A 44 3.44 0.71 -17.62
C LYS A 44 4.87 1.27 -17.51
N HIS A 45 5.61 0.88 -16.47
CA HIS A 45 7.01 1.26 -16.29
C HIS A 45 7.92 0.79 -17.41
N LYS A 46 7.71 -0.44 -17.93
CA LYS A 46 8.47 -0.99 -19.06
C LYS A 46 8.35 -0.14 -20.34
N THR A 47 7.29 0.66 -20.48
CA THR A 47 7.13 1.60 -21.62
C THR A 47 7.90 2.91 -21.47
N GLY A 48 8.73 3.05 -20.43
CA GLY A 48 9.45 4.29 -20.10
C GLY A 48 8.61 5.31 -19.32
N TRP A 49 7.33 5.00 -19.04
CA TRP A 49 6.50 5.83 -18.18
C TRP A 49 6.96 5.74 -16.73
N ARG A 50 6.88 6.87 -16.03
CA ARG A 50 7.10 6.98 -14.59
C ARG A 50 6.09 7.96 -14.01
N PRO A 51 5.57 7.71 -12.80
CA PRO A 51 4.69 8.65 -12.14
C PRO A 51 5.45 9.94 -11.80
N ARG A 52 4.73 11.06 -11.64
CA ARG A 52 5.34 12.33 -11.24
C ARG A 52 6.00 12.23 -9.85
N ARG A 53 5.26 11.66 -8.90
CA ARG A 53 5.66 11.37 -7.50
C ARG A 53 5.95 9.88 -7.32
N SER A 54 6.65 9.53 -6.25
CA SER A 54 6.91 8.14 -5.92
C SER A 54 5.64 7.44 -5.44
N ILE A 55 5.44 6.21 -5.90
CA ILE A 55 4.38 5.32 -5.43
C ILE A 55 5.02 4.30 -4.49
N MET A 56 4.48 4.17 -3.29
CA MET A 56 4.89 3.18 -2.30
C MET A 56 3.74 2.18 -2.12
N LEU A 57 4.04 0.90 -2.30
CA LEU A 57 3.10 -0.19 -2.02
C LEU A 57 3.51 -0.80 -0.68
N CYS A 58 2.57 -0.90 0.25
CA CYS A 58 2.84 -1.29 1.62
C CYS A 58 2.00 -2.52 1.98
N GLY A 59 2.67 -3.63 2.29
CA GLY A 59 2.07 -4.80 2.91
C GLY A 59 2.35 -4.76 4.41
N TRP A 60 1.31 -4.58 5.23
CA TRP A 60 1.44 -4.48 6.68
C TRP A 60 1.18 -5.82 7.36
N ASP A 61 1.90 -6.11 8.42
CA ASP A 61 1.69 -7.29 9.26
C ASP A 61 1.15 -6.86 10.65
N GLY A 62 0.50 -7.77 11.36
CA GLY A 62 -0.10 -7.53 12.68
C GLY A 62 -1.23 -6.52 12.70
N GLU A 63 -1.96 -6.32 11.59
CA GLU A 63 -3.15 -5.46 11.56
C GLU A 63 -4.25 -6.02 12.45
N GLU A 64 -4.49 -7.32 12.36
CA GLU A 64 -5.54 -8.04 13.09
C GLU A 64 -5.28 -7.99 14.60
N SER A 65 -4.01 -7.84 14.98
CA SER A 65 -3.55 -7.71 16.37
C SER A 65 -3.51 -6.25 16.88
N GLY A 66 -3.96 -5.28 16.08
CA GLY A 66 -4.04 -3.87 16.47
C GLY A 66 -3.18 -2.93 15.63
N LEU A 67 -3.22 -3.07 14.29
CA LEU A 67 -2.53 -2.18 13.34
C LEU A 67 -1.00 -2.15 13.45
N ILE A 68 -0.40 -3.14 14.11
CA ILE A 68 0.97 -3.08 14.64
C ILE A 68 1.97 -2.65 13.58
N GLY A 69 2.05 -3.37 12.46
CA GLY A 69 3.06 -3.08 11.43
C GLY A 69 2.91 -1.69 10.80
N SER A 70 1.67 -1.22 10.61
CA SER A 70 1.43 0.10 10.04
C SER A 70 1.73 1.23 11.03
N VAL A 71 1.42 1.04 12.32
CA VAL A 71 1.68 2.01 13.40
C VAL A 71 3.18 2.12 13.64
N GLU A 72 3.88 1.00 13.83
CA GLU A 72 5.32 0.98 14.08
C GLU A 72 6.09 1.62 12.91
N HIS A 73 5.64 1.39 11.66
CA HIS A 73 6.22 2.06 10.50
C HIS A 73 6.04 3.58 10.55
N VAL A 74 4.86 4.06 10.95
CA VAL A 74 4.61 5.50 11.09
C VAL A 74 5.45 6.09 12.22
N GLU A 75 5.60 5.38 13.34
CA GLU A 75 6.41 5.82 14.47
C GLU A 75 7.90 5.92 14.11
N GLU A 76 8.44 4.89 13.44
CA GLU A 76 9.84 4.86 13.00
C GLU A 76 10.16 5.98 12.00
N TYR A 77 9.25 6.20 11.03
CA TYR A 77 9.48 7.14 9.91
C TYR A 77 8.71 8.46 10.05
N TYR A 78 8.20 8.79 11.25
CA TYR A 78 7.28 9.90 11.48
C TYR A 78 7.72 11.21 10.83
N SER A 79 8.94 11.67 11.12
CA SER A 79 9.46 12.93 10.60
C SER A 79 9.53 12.94 9.07
N GLN A 80 9.86 11.81 8.44
CA GLN A 80 9.92 11.72 6.99
C GLN A 80 8.52 11.71 6.36
N LEU A 81 7.61 10.91 6.92
CA LEU A 81 6.25 10.77 6.40
C LEU A 81 5.45 12.07 6.56
N LYS A 82 5.62 12.76 7.69
CA LYS A 82 5.00 14.07 7.94
C LYS A 82 5.29 15.10 6.84
N ASP A 83 6.53 15.11 6.33
CA ASP A 83 6.96 16.10 5.33
C ASP A 83 6.78 15.62 3.88
N LYS A 84 6.78 14.30 3.65
CA LYS A 84 6.91 13.72 2.31
C LYS A 84 5.71 12.92 1.84
N ALA A 85 4.89 12.39 2.75
CA ALA A 85 3.69 11.66 2.38
C ALA A 85 2.62 12.64 1.89
N ILE A 86 2.08 12.39 0.70
CA ILE A 86 1.05 13.22 0.07
C ILE A 86 -0.34 12.66 0.35
N ALA A 87 -0.47 11.34 0.27
CA ALA A 87 -1.71 10.63 0.51
C ALA A 87 -1.43 9.17 0.88
N TYR A 88 -2.30 8.61 1.71
CA TYR A 88 -2.39 7.18 1.99
C TYR A 88 -3.74 6.68 1.50
N ILE A 89 -3.73 5.63 0.69
CA ILE A 89 -4.92 4.94 0.18
C ILE A 89 -4.92 3.54 0.77
N ASN A 90 -5.99 3.19 1.49
CA ASN A 90 -6.13 1.86 2.08
C ASN A 90 -6.94 0.95 1.15
N ILE A 91 -6.51 -0.31 1.00
CA ILE A 91 -7.24 -1.33 0.25
C ILE A 91 -7.25 -2.68 0.99
N ASP A 92 -7.70 -2.66 2.23
CA ASP A 92 -7.84 -3.83 3.10
C ASP A 92 -8.83 -4.88 2.54
N SER A 93 -10.14 -4.65 2.73
CA SER A 93 -11.16 -5.47 2.09
C SER A 93 -11.61 -4.82 0.78
N ALA A 94 -11.19 -5.40 -0.36
CA ALA A 94 -11.51 -4.87 -1.69
C ALA A 94 -12.92 -5.23 -2.18
N VAL A 95 -13.53 -6.24 -1.56
CA VAL A 95 -14.90 -6.68 -1.84
C VAL A 95 -15.64 -6.84 -0.51
N ALA A 96 -16.95 -6.69 -0.54
CA ALA A 96 -17.81 -7.00 0.59
C ALA A 96 -18.84 -8.06 0.16
N VAL A 97 -19.15 -8.99 1.05
CA VAL A 97 -20.26 -9.91 0.84
C VAL A 97 -21.53 -9.21 1.28
N PHE A 98 -22.47 -9.04 0.37
CA PHE A 98 -23.84 -8.64 0.71
C PHE A 98 -24.65 -9.91 0.96
N LEU A 99 -25.20 -10.04 2.17
CA LEU A 99 -26.21 -11.04 2.54
C LEU A 99 -27.60 -10.42 2.46
#